data_AF-A0A8T5DGH1-F1
#
_entry.id   AF-A0A8T5DGH1-F1
#
_cell.length_a   1.000
_cell.length_b   1.000
_cell.length_c   1.000
_cell.angle_alpha   90.00
_cell.angle_beta   90.00
_cell.angle_gamma   90.00
#
_symmetry.space_group_name_H-M   'P 1'
#
loop_
_entity.id
_entity.type
_entity.pdbx_description
1 polymer ?
#
loop_
_entity_poly.entity_id
_entity_poly.type
_entity_poly.pdbx_seq_one_letter_code
_entity_poly.pdbx_strand_id
1 'polypeptide(L)'
;MKFKAKKSYGDYKTSTCPFCDRTATHKNEQGLDVCLQHKSESLEEFRCTCGSWLEARSGKFGPYFNCMNCGNVNYNKAMEIKSMTSKIKFNSEVKPNSNYKINNSNDNNNYQSTVQPKKIETKRTKVKKTLAELEREELKRKYYNKGNSNKKETTITSDDHQYFS
;
A
#
# COMPACT_ATOMS: atom_id res chain seq x y z
N MET A 1 -23.63 -22.52 20.38
CA MET A 1 -23.94 -21.30 19.60
C MET A 1 -23.20 -20.12 20.26
N LYS A 2 -22.40 -19.34 19.52
CA LYS A 2 -21.68 -18.18 20.09
C LYS A 2 -22.61 -16.95 20.07
N PHE A 3 -22.98 -16.43 21.24
CA PHE A 3 -23.69 -15.16 21.36
C PHE A 3 -22.82 -14.03 20.79
N LYS A 4 -23.28 -13.36 19.72
CA LYS A 4 -22.64 -12.13 19.23
C LYS A 4 -23.19 -10.96 20.04
N ALA A 5 -22.34 -10.38 20.89
CA ALA A 5 -22.67 -9.14 21.60
C ALA A 5 -22.99 -8.02 20.60
N LYS A 6 -23.98 -7.17 20.94
CA LYS A 6 -24.32 -5.99 20.15
C LYS A 6 -23.13 -5.02 20.20
N LYS A 7 -22.84 -4.34 19.08
CA LYS A 7 -21.84 -3.26 19.07
C LYS A 7 -22.32 -2.15 19.98
N SER A 8 -21.47 -1.70 20.90
CA SER A 8 -21.75 -0.54 21.74
C SER A 8 -21.30 0.73 21.03
N TYR A 9 -21.92 1.85 21.39
CA TYR A 9 -21.39 3.16 21.03
C TYR A 9 -19.99 3.32 21.64
N GLY A 10 -19.02 3.75 20.83
CA GLY A 10 -17.61 3.84 21.20
C GLY A 10 -16.73 2.70 20.68
N ASP A 11 -17.32 1.60 20.21
CA ASP A 11 -16.55 0.49 19.63
C ASP A 11 -16.11 0.83 18.20
N TYR A 12 -14.81 1.04 17.99
CA TYR A 12 -14.22 1.24 16.66
C TYR A 12 -13.47 -0.01 16.18
N LYS A 13 -13.39 -0.18 14.86
CA LYS A 13 -12.61 -1.27 14.26
C LYS A 13 -11.13 -0.89 14.30
N THR A 14 -10.35 -1.59 15.12
CA THR A 14 -8.88 -1.55 15.04
C THR A 14 -8.40 -2.43 13.89
N SER A 15 -7.67 -1.86 12.93
CA SER A 15 -6.96 -2.65 11.90
C SER A 15 -5.53 -2.94 12.35
N THR A 16 -5.03 -4.11 11.94
CA THR A 16 -3.66 -4.56 12.20
C THR A 16 -2.82 -4.45 10.93
N CYS A 17 -1.53 -4.18 11.10
CA CYS A 17 -0.57 -4.11 10.01
C CYS A 17 -0.23 -5.54 9.52
N PRO A 18 -0.30 -5.83 8.22
CA PRO A 18 -0.09 -7.18 7.70
C PRO A 18 1.38 -7.65 7.70
N PHE A 19 2.33 -6.77 8.01
CA PHE A 19 3.76 -7.08 8.04
C PHE A 19 4.27 -7.40 9.45
N CYS A 20 3.66 -6.83 10.49
CA CYS A 20 4.16 -6.93 11.87
C CYS A 20 3.08 -7.06 12.95
N ASP A 21 1.81 -7.19 12.56
CA ASP A 21 0.63 -7.35 13.42
C ASP A 21 0.38 -6.23 14.45
N ARG A 22 1.15 -5.14 14.42
CA ARG A 22 0.92 -3.95 15.23
C ARG A 22 -0.28 -3.16 14.73
N THR A 23 -0.83 -2.28 15.57
CA THR A 23 -1.93 -1.38 15.18
C THR A 23 -1.56 -0.55 13.96
N ALA A 24 -2.40 -0.62 12.92
CA ALA A 24 -2.23 0.19 11.73
C ALA A 24 -2.70 1.62 11.99
N THR A 25 -1.86 2.58 11.63
CA THR A 25 -2.11 4.02 11.83
C THR A 25 -2.06 4.80 10.52
N HIS A 26 -1.51 4.20 9.46
CA HIS A 26 -1.28 4.84 8.17
C HIS A 26 -1.77 3.94 7.04
N LYS A 27 -1.93 4.54 5.85
CA LYS A 27 -2.16 3.80 4.60
C LYS A 27 -0.92 3.88 3.72
N ASN A 28 -0.55 2.77 3.09
CA ASN A 28 0.47 2.76 2.03
C ASN A 28 -0.16 3.22 0.68
N GLU A 29 0.65 3.42 -0.35
CA GLU A 29 0.30 3.75 -1.74
C GLU A 29 -0.72 2.77 -2.35
N GLN A 30 -0.65 1.48 -1.98
CA GLN A 30 -1.62 0.46 -2.39
C GLN A 30 -2.95 0.54 -1.61
N GLY A 31 -3.08 1.48 -0.65
CA GLY A 31 -4.27 1.65 0.19
C GLY A 31 -4.41 0.64 1.35
N LEU A 32 -3.34 -0.11 1.65
CA LEU A 32 -3.26 -1.05 2.76
C LEU A 32 -3.04 -0.33 4.08
N ASP A 33 -3.74 -0.77 5.14
CA ASP A 33 -3.54 -0.27 6.50
C ASP A 33 -2.24 -0.85 7.07
N VAL A 34 -1.27 0.03 7.34
CA VAL A 34 0.08 -0.32 7.80
C VAL A 34 0.47 0.53 9.01
N CYS A 35 1.46 0.06 9.78
CA CYS A 35 2.09 0.88 10.81
C CYS A 35 3.05 1.90 10.16
N LEU A 36 3.52 2.87 10.95
CA LEU A 36 4.43 3.92 10.46
C LEU A 36 5.72 3.37 9.83
N GLN A 37 6.26 2.25 10.35
CA GLN A 37 7.50 1.64 9.86
C GLN A 37 7.36 1.02 8.47
N HIS A 38 6.17 0.52 8.12
CA HIS A 38 5.90 -0.16 6.84
C HIS A 38 5.10 0.71 5.88
N LYS A 39 5.12 2.04 6.09
CA LYS A 39 4.38 2.98 5.23
C LYS A 39 4.87 2.96 3.78
N SER A 40 6.15 2.70 3.55
CA SER A 40 6.78 2.62 2.23
C SER A 40 6.88 1.20 1.68
N GLU A 41 6.47 0.19 2.44
CA GLU A 41 6.62 -1.21 2.06
C GLU A 41 5.38 -1.69 1.29
N SER A 42 5.56 -2.01 0.01
CA SER A 42 4.51 -2.56 -0.83
C SER A 42 4.41 -4.08 -0.68
N LEU A 43 3.18 -4.59 -0.80
CA LEU A 43 2.96 -6.02 -0.79
C LEU A 43 3.41 -6.61 -2.13
N GLU A 44 4.27 -7.63 -2.06
CA GLU A 44 4.68 -8.40 -3.23
C GLU A 44 3.48 -9.02 -3.97
N GLU A 45 3.55 -9.00 -5.30
CA GLU A 45 2.57 -9.62 -6.18
C GLU A 45 2.64 -11.15 -6.07
N PHE A 46 1.47 -11.80 -6.02
CA PHE A 46 1.36 -13.25 -5.96
C PHE A 46 0.24 -13.75 -6.87
N ARG A 47 0.23 -15.06 -7.11
CA ARG A 47 -0.73 -15.71 -8.02
C ARG A 47 -1.99 -16.14 -7.28
N CYS A 48 -3.11 -16.02 -7.97
CA CYS A 48 -4.39 -16.62 -7.59
C CYS A 48 -4.30 -18.15 -7.68
N THR A 49 -5.27 -18.85 -7.08
CA THR A 49 -5.42 -20.31 -7.20
C THR A 49 -5.65 -20.77 -8.64
N CYS A 50 -6.16 -19.90 -9.52
CA CYS A 50 -6.31 -20.18 -10.95
C CYS A 50 -5.01 -19.99 -11.77
N GLY A 51 -3.92 -19.52 -11.14
CA GLY A 51 -2.63 -19.28 -11.78
C GLY A 51 -2.41 -17.86 -12.34
N SER A 52 -3.45 -17.03 -12.46
CA SER A 52 -3.32 -15.63 -12.89
C SER A 52 -2.78 -14.73 -11.77
N TRP A 53 -2.20 -13.58 -12.13
CA TRP A 53 -1.72 -12.58 -11.18
C TRP A 53 -2.86 -11.89 -10.43
N LEU A 54 -2.66 -11.62 -9.13
CA LEU A 54 -3.57 -10.83 -8.30
C LEU A 54 -3.04 -9.40 -8.18
N GLU A 55 -3.81 -8.45 -8.69
CA GLU A 55 -3.52 -7.01 -8.56
C GLU A 55 -4.11 -6.48 -7.25
N ALA A 56 -3.29 -5.85 -6.41
CA ALA A 56 -3.77 -5.14 -5.22
C ALA A 56 -4.49 -3.85 -5.61
N ARG A 57 -5.73 -3.66 -5.15
CA ARG A 57 -6.52 -2.44 -5.38
C ARG A 57 -7.20 -1.98 -4.10
N SER A 58 -7.51 -0.69 -4.03
CA SER A 58 -8.20 -0.09 -2.89
C SER A 58 -9.60 0.37 -3.29
N GLY A 59 -10.62 0.00 -2.50
CA GLY A 59 -12.01 0.43 -2.71
C GLY A 59 -12.65 1.04 -1.46
N LYS A 60 -13.94 1.40 -1.55
CA LYS A 60 -14.72 1.98 -0.44
C LYS A 60 -14.69 1.14 0.83
N PHE A 61 -14.64 -0.18 0.70
CA PHE A 61 -14.69 -1.12 1.82
C PHE A 61 -13.30 -1.59 2.29
N GLY A 62 -12.24 -1.01 1.75
CA GLY A 62 -10.86 -1.37 2.06
C GLY A 62 -10.12 -1.99 0.87
N PRO A 63 -8.93 -2.54 1.13
CA PRO A 63 -8.13 -3.21 0.11
C PRO A 63 -8.79 -4.52 -0.34
N TYR A 64 -8.62 -4.85 -1.61
CA TYR A 64 -9.04 -6.11 -2.22
C TYR A 64 -8.06 -6.48 -3.33
N PHE A 65 -8.12 -7.71 -3.82
CA PHE A 65 -7.33 -8.14 -4.96
C PHE A 65 -8.24 -8.37 -6.17
N ASN A 66 -7.74 -8.08 -7.36
CA ASN A 66 -8.42 -8.42 -8.59
C ASN A 66 -7.62 -9.47 -9.36
N CYS A 67 -8.27 -10.57 -9.69
CA CYS A 67 -7.74 -11.60 -10.57
C CYS A 67 -8.41 -11.47 -11.94
N MET A 68 -7.64 -11.44 -13.03
CA MET A 68 -8.20 -11.35 -14.38
C MET A 68 -9.19 -12.48 -14.73
N ASN A 69 -8.96 -13.70 -14.22
CA ASN A 69 -9.81 -14.85 -14.51
C ASN A 69 -10.93 -15.11 -13.46
N CYS A 70 -10.71 -14.77 -12.18
CA CYS A 70 -11.67 -15.04 -11.10
C CYS A 70 -12.44 -13.80 -10.62
N GLY A 71 -12.00 -12.60 -11.00
CA GLY A 71 -12.53 -11.33 -10.53
C GLY A 71 -12.02 -10.92 -9.15
N ASN A 72 -12.86 -10.20 -8.40
CA ASN A 72 -12.48 -9.59 -7.13
C ASN A 72 -12.42 -10.62 -5.99
N VAL A 73 -11.27 -10.68 -5.33
CA VAL A 73 -10.99 -11.53 -4.18
C VAL A 73 -10.84 -10.67 -2.93
N ASN A 74 -11.49 -11.08 -1.84
CA ASN A 74 -11.38 -10.41 -0.55
C ASN A 74 -9.95 -10.49 -0.02
N TYR A 75 -9.45 -9.40 0.57
CA TYR A 75 -8.09 -9.29 1.11
C TYR A 75 -7.70 -10.48 2.02
N ASN A 76 -8.57 -10.84 2.97
CA ASN A 76 -8.29 -11.94 3.91
C ASN A 76 -8.08 -13.27 3.17
N LYS A 77 -8.94 -13.59 2.19
CA LYS A 77 -8.82 -14.81 1.39
C LYS A 77 -7.53 -14.81 0.55
N ALA A 78 -7.16 -13.66 0.02
CA ALA A 78 -5.94 -13.54 -0.78
C ALA A 78 -4.68 -13.71 0.10
N MET A 79 -4.67 -13.18 1.33
CA MET A 79 -3.58 -13.41 2.28
C MET A 79 -3.43 -14.88 2.67
N GLU A 80 -4.54 -15.60 2.83
CA GLU A 80 -4.52 -17.04 3.05
C GLU A 80 -3.86 -17.77 1.86
N ILE A 81 -4.23 -17.44 0.62
CA ILE A 81 -3.61 -18.01 -0.59
C ILE A 81 -2.11 -17.71 -0.66
N LYS A 82 -1.69 -16.48 -0.32
CA LYS A 82 -0.28 -16.09 -0.24
C LYS A 82 0.47 -16.99 0.75
N SER A 83 -0.12 -17.25 1.92
CA SER A 83 0.49 -18.11 2.95
C SER A 83 0.61 -19.59 2.52
N MET A 84 -0.28 -20.06 1.65
CA MET A 84 -0.22 -21.43 1.10
C MET A 84 0.84 -21.54 0.00
N THR A 85 0.90 -20.56 -0.90
CA THR A 85 1.82 -20.56 -2.05
C THR A 85 3.28 -20.34 -1.66
N SER A 86 3.53 -19.54 -0.62
CA SER A 86 4.90 -19.30 -0.11
C SER A 86 5.55 -20.54 0.53
N LYS A 87 4.75 -21.46 1.09
CA LYS A 87 5.25 -22.73 1.64
C LYS A 87 5.71 -23.73 0.58
N ILE A 88 5.31 -23.56 -0.67
CA ILE A 88 5.62 -24.49 -1.77
C ILE A 88 7.01 -24.21 -2.39
N LYS A 89 7.66 -23.08 -2.04
CA LYS A 89 8.95 -22.66 -2.61
C LYS A 89 10.21 -23.34 -2.00
N PHE A 90 10.13 -24.62 -1.64
CA PHE A 90 11.31 -25.41 -1.27
C PHE A 90 11.26 -26.79 -1.93
N ASN A 91 11.70 -26.86 -3.19
CA ASN A 91 12.40 -28.00 -3.84
C ASN A 91 12.36 -27.90 -5.37
N SER A 92 12.91 -26.82 -5.94
CA SER A 92 13.14 -26.81 -7.39
C SER A 92 14.35 -25.96 -7.78
N GLU A 93 15.54 -26.47 -7.48
CA GLU A 93 16.65 -26.39 -8.43
C GLU A 93 16.32 -27.25 -9.67
N VAL A 94 15.28 -26.88 -10.42
CA VAL A 94 15.03 -27.47 -11.73
C VAL A 94 15.89 -26.69 -12.70
N LYS A 95 17.07 -27.24 -13.01
CA LYS A 95 17.88 -26.82 -14.16
C LYS A 95 16.96 -26.77 -15.40
N PRO A 96 17.01 -25.71 -16.22
CA PRO A 96 16.20 -25.63 -17.43
C PRO A 96 16.64 -26.74 -18.39
N ASN A 97 15.92 -27.85 -18.41
CA ASN A 97 16.15 -28.90 -19.40
C ASN A 97 15.50 -28.43 -20.71
N SER A 98 16.33 -27.94 -21.62
CA SER A 98 15.97 -27.47 -22.95
C SER A 98 15.48 -28.63 -23.82
N ASN A 99 14.21 -28.99 -23.71
CA ASN A 99 13.54 -29.78 -24.74
C ASN A 99 12.01 -29.71 -24.59
N TYR A 100 11.43 -28.55 -24.91
CA TYR A 100 10.01 -28.48 -25.27
C TYR A 100 9.91 -28.15 -26.76
N LYS A 101 9.55 -29.17 -27.54
CA LYS A 101 9.08 -29.02 -28.91
C LYS A 101 7.79 -28.21 -28.88
N ILE A 102 7.84 -27.03 -29.47
CA ILE A 102 6.66 -26.20 -29.77
C ILE A 102 5.95 -26.88 -30.94
N ASN A 103 4.85 -27.57 -30.68
CA ASN A 103 3.90 -27.94 -31.72
C ASN A 103 3.03 -26.71 -31.99
N ASN A 104 3.36 -25.99 -33.05
CA ASN A 104 2.53 -24.92 -33.62
C ASN A 104 1.24 -25.54 -34.16
N SER A 105 0.15 -25.40 -33.42
CA SER A 105 -1.19 -25.47 -33.97
C SER A 105 -1.62 -24.05 -34.31
N ASN A 106 -1.57 -23.75 -35.61
CA ASN A 106 -2.16 -22.57 -36.22
C ASN A 106 -3.67 -22.55 -35.92
N ASP A 107 -4.11 -21.64 -35.08
CA ASP A 107 -5.48 -21.13 -35.14
C ASP A 107 -5.41 -19.63 -35.40
N ASN A 108 -5.54 -19.32 -36.69
CA ASN A 108 -5.90 -18.02 -37.21
C ASN A 108 -7.23 -17.60 -36.58
N ASN A 109 -7.21 -16.60 -35.70
CA ASN A 109 -8.37 -15.73 -35.55
C ASN A 109 -7.93 -14.27 -35.54
N ASN A 110 -8.13 -13.71 -36.73
CA ASN A 110 -8.22 -12.31 -37.09
C ASN A 110 -9.15 -11.57 -36.12
N TYR A 111 -8.57 -10.82 -35.18
CA TYR A 111 -9.23 -9.68 -34.55
C TYR A 111 -8.42 -8.43 -34.87
N GLN A 112 -8.75 -7.83 -36.01
CA GLN A 112 -8.27 -6.51 -36.40
C GLN A 112 -8.90 -5.45 -35.49
N SER A 113 -8.36 -5.31 -34.27
CA SER A 113 -8.56 -4.10 -33.47
C SER A 113 -7.64 -3.01 -34.01
N THR A 114 -8.15 -2.21 -34.93
CA THR A 114 -7.58 -0.91 -35.29
C THR A 114 -7.73 0.06 -34.12
N VAL A 115 -6.88 -0.09 -33.09
CA VAL A 115 -6.64 0.97 -32.12
C VAL A 115 -5.28 1.55 -32.45
N GLN A 116 -5.31 2.67 -33.17
CA GLN A 116 -4.13 3.49 -33.45
C GLN A 116 -3.40 3.76 -32.12
N PRO A 117 -2.08 3.57 -32.03
CA PRO A 117 -1.33 3.96 -30.86
C PRO A 117 -1.39 5.49 -30.75
N LYS A 118 -2.22 5.99 -29.81
CA LYS A 118 -2.07 7.37 -29.33
C LYS A 118 -0.69 7.43 -28.67
N LYS A 119 0.28 8.03 -29.39
CA LYS A 119 1.55 8.50 -28.81
C LYS A 119 1.20 9.34 -27.58
N ILE A 120 1.34 8.76 -26.40
CA ILE A 120 1.37 9.52 -25.16
C ILE A 120 2.78 10.12 -25.12
N GLU A 121 2.91 11.29 -25.74
CA GLU A 121 4.04 12.18 -25.54
C GLU A 121 4.05 12.58 -24.07
N THR A 122 4.81 11.85 -23.25
CA THR A 122 5.17 12.30 -21.91
C THR A 122 6.05 13.53 -22.09
N LYS A 123 5.42 14.71 -22.08
CA LYS A 123 6.10 15.99 -21.97
C LYS A 123 6.80 16.02 -20.60
N ARG A 124 8.05 15.56 -20.56
CA ARG A 124 8.98 15.81 -19.45
C ARG A 124 9.22 17.32 -19.41
N THR A 125 8.41 18.03 -18.65
CA THR A 125 8.72 19.40 -18.22
C THR A 125 9.90 19.34 -17.26
N LYS A 126 11.11 19.48 -17.81
CA LYS A 126 12.31 19.79 -17.02
C LYS A 126 12.14 21.19 -16.45
N VAL A 127 11.58 21.29 -15.24
CA VAL A 127 11.65 22.52 -14.46
C VAL A 127 13.10 22.66 -13.97
N LYS A 128 13.95 23.27 -14.80
CA LYS A 128 15.26 23.75 -14.35
C LYS A 128 15.00 24.97 -13.46
N LYS A 129 14.83 24.75 -12.15
CA LYS A 129 14.88 25.85 -11.17
C LYS A 129 16.25 26.52 -11.28
N THR A 130 16.27 27.84 -11.36
CA THR A 130 17.52 28.60 -11.41
C THR A 130 18.19 28.60 -10.04
N LEU A 131 19.52 28.74 -10.00
CA LEU A 131 20.29 28.74 -8.75
C LEU A 131 19.77 29.83 -7.76
N ALA A 132 19.39 30.99 -8.30
CA ALA A 132 18.81 32.09 -7.53
C ALA A 132 17.45 31.77 -6.88
N GLU A 133 16.68 30.84 -7.46
CA GLU A 133 15.38 30.42 -6.93
C GLU A 133 15.53 29.43 -5.78
N LEU A 134 16.56 28.57 -5.84
CA LEU A 134 16.94 27.67 -4.74
C LEU A 134 17.47 28.44 -3.53
N GLU A 135 18.32 29.44 -3.73
CA GLU A 135 18.84 30.29 -2.65
C GLU A 135 17.70 31.07 -1.94
N ARG A 136 16.71 31.53 -2.71
CA ARG A 136 15.54 32.23 -2.16
C ARG A 136 14.63 31.31 -1.33
N GLU A 137 14.50 30.04 -1.72
CA GLU A 137 13.79 29.01 -0.93
C GLU A 137 14.54 28.66 0.37
N GLU A 138 15.88 28.58 0.35
CA GLU A 138 16.67 28.34 1.56
C GLU A 138 16.57 29.50 2.57
N LEU A 139 16.59 30.75 2.10
CA LEU A 139 16.46 31.92 2.97
C LEU A 139 15.10 31.94 3.69
N LYS A 140 14.01 31.57 2.99
CA LYS A 140 12.67 31.44 3.58
C LYS A 140 12.62 30.36 4.67
N ARG A 141 13.27 29.21 4.46
CA ARG A 141 13.35 28.14 5.48
C ARG A 141 14.10 28.60 6.74
N LYS A 142 15.19 29.35 6.58
CA LYS A 142 15.96 29.89 7.72
C LYS A 142 15.13 30.86 8.57
N TYR A 143 14.32 31.72 7.95
CA TYR A 143 13.44 32.64 8.68
C TYR A 143 12.32 31.93 9.43
N TYR A 144 11.70 30.92 8.84
CA TYR A 144 10.60 30.19 9.48
C TYR A 144 11.05 29.42 10.74
N ASN A 145 12.25 28.83 10.72
CA ASN A 145 12.79 28.12 11.88
C ASN A 145 13.27 29.04 13.02
N LYS A 146 13.62 30.30 12.72
CA LYS A 146 14.04 31.28 13.74
C LYS A 146 12.87 31.79 14.61
N GLY A 147 11.63 31.67 14.14
CA GLY A 147 10.42 32.05 14.90
C GLY A 147 9.98 31.05 15.98
N ASN A 148 10.45 29.81 15.93
CA ASN A 148 9.97 28.73 16.82
C ASN A 148 10.86 28.45 18.05
N SER A 149 11.98 29.16 18.23
CA SER A 149 12.90 28.94 19.36
C SER A 149 12.64 29.82 20.59
N ASN A 150 11.67 30.74 20.53
CA ASN A 150 11.35 31.67 21.64
C ASN A 150 10.09 31.32 22.46
N LYS A 151 9.49 30.13 22.29
CA LYS A 151 8.46 29.63 23.22
C LYS A 151 9.09 28.64 24.20
N LYS A 152 9.92 29.14 25.11
CA LYS A 152 10.27 28.43 26.34
C LYS A 152 9.42 28.99 27.49
N GLU A 153 8.71 28.06 28.12
CA GLU A 153 8.49 27.93 29.57
C GLU A 153 7.73 29.06 30.29
N THR A 154 6.42 28.83 30.47
CA THR A 154 5.72 29.19 31.71
C THR A 154 4.96 27.95 32.21
N THR A 155 5.65 27.12 32.99
CA THR A 155 5.02 26.12 33.85
C THR A 155 4.37 26.85 35.02
N ILE A 156 3.04 26.99 34.99
CA ILE A 156 2.25 27.43 36.13
C ILE A 156 1.92 26.18 36.95
N THR A 157 2.67 25.97 38.03
CA THR A 157 2.27 25.10 39.14
C THR A 157 1.33 25.89 40.03
N SER A 158 0.03 25.58 39.99
CA SER A 158 -0.92 26.04 41.01
C SER A 158 -1.36 24.82 41.82
N ASP A 159 -0.60 24.58 42.89
CA ASP A 159 -1.07 23.85 44.06
C ASP A 159 -2.12 24.72 44.75
N ASP A 160 -3.39 24.30 44.73
CA ASP A 160 -4.39 24.77 45.70
C ASP A 160 -5.28 23.59 46.08
N HIS A 161 -4.77 22.83 47.05
CA HIS A 161 -5.56 22.01 47.94
C HIS A 161 -6.29 22.94 48.92
N GLN A 162 -7.59 23.18 48.71
CA GLN A 162 -8.46 23.63 49.80
C GLN A 162 -9.68 22.71 49.92
N TYR A 163 -9.62 21.92 50.99
CA TYR A 163 -10.73 21.47 51.82
C TYR A 163 -12.01 22.29 51.66
N PHE A 164 -13.14 21.64 51.46
CA PHE A 164 -14.33 21.95 52.27
C PHE A 164 -15.15 20.69 52.51
N SER A 165 -15.50 20.56 53.79
CA SER A 165 -16.32 19.54 54.44
C SER A 165 -17.79 19.61 54.05
#